data_AF-A0A6G8UEA1-F1
#
_entry.id   AF-A0A6G8UEA1-F1
#
_cell.length_a   1.000
_cell.length_b   1.000
_cell.length_c   1.000
_cell.angle_alpha   90.00
_cell.angle_beta   90.00
_cell.angle_gamma   90.00
#
_symmetry.space_group_name_H-M   'P 1'
#
loop_
_entity.id
_entity.type
_entity.pdbx_description
1 polymer ?
#
loop_
_entity_poly.entity_id
_entity_poly.type
_entity_poly.pdbx_seq_one_letter_code
_entity_poly.pdbx_strand_id
1 'polypeptide(L)'
;MTLLLAGCASSTIPPPSYHPSRPPSAQAVKEGIRKGAAEVKLSGGLETSAVRYADHGPGSYFACLRQSDPSASRRPTYSVFFDDDTYKGIQSSVISEACEAEPWVPFN
;
A
#
# COMPACT_ATOMS: atom_id res chain seq x y z
N MET A 1 51.72 -16.01 14.16
CA MET A 1 50.26 -15.83 14.26
C MET A 1 50.03 -14.37 14.59
N THR A 2 49.73 -13.55 13.59
CA THR A 2 49.64 -12.09 13.74
C THR A 2 48.28 -11.66 13.21
N LEU A 3 47.35 -11.36 14.13
CA LEU A 3 46.10 -10.68 13.81
C LEU A 3 46.34 -9.18 13.89
N LEU A 4 46.16 -8.48 12.77
CA LEU A 4 45.97 -7.03 12.75
C LEU A 4 44.89 -6.71 11.72
N LEU A 5 43.68 -6.43 12.19
CA LEU A 5 42.70 -5.61 11.47
C LEU A 5 41.87 -4.83 12.50
N ALA A 6 42.29 -3.60 12.77
CA ALA A 6 41.46 -2.58 13.38
C ALA A 6 41.42 -1.38 12.44
N GLY A 7 40.37 -1.30 11.63
CA GLY A 7 40.05 -0.13 10.82
C GLY A 7 38.61 0.28 11.13
N CYS A 8 38.42 1.32 11.93
CA CYS A 8 37.11 1.96 12.09
C CYS A 8 36.92 2.96 10.94
N ALA A 9 36.20 2.56 9.90
CA ALA A 9 35.72 3.50 8.89
C ALA A 9 34.60 4.34 9.52
N SER A 10 34.88 5.60 9.84
CA SER A 10 33.84 6.56 10.21
C SER A 10 33.23 7.12 8.93
N SER A 11 32.21 6.45 8.42
CA SER A 11 31.40 6.98 7.32
C SER A 11 30.40 7.98 7.90
N THR A 12 30.68 9.28 7.77
CA THR A 12 29.68 10.33 8.00
C THR A 12 28.70 10.33 6.83
N ILE A 13 27.72 9.43 6.86
CA ILE A 13 26.57 9.48 5.96
C ILE A 13 25.67 10.59 6.49
N PRO A 14 25.48 11.71 5.76
CA PRO A 14 24.50 12.71 6.16
C PRO A 14 23.13 12.03 6.26
N PRO A 15 22.31 12.34 7.29
CA PRO A 15 20.99 11.77 7.40
C PRO A 15 20.21 12.07 6.10
N PRO A 16 19.48 11.09 5.55
CA PRO A 16 18.70 11.34 4.35
C PRO A 16 17.77 12.53 4.58
N SER A 17 17.69 13.44 3.61
CA SER A 17 16.75 14.55 3.66
C SER A 17 15.33 13.98 3.68
N TYR A 18 14.59 14.27 4.75
CA TYR A 18 13.20 13.85 4.85
C TYR A 18 12.36 14.63 3.84
N HIS A 19 11.81 13.90 2.87
CA HIS A 19 10.79 14.42 1.95
C HIS A 19 9.48 13.69 2.26
N PRO A 20 8.47 14.39 2.79
CA PRO A 20 7.18 13.76 3.03
C PRO A 20 6.57 13.31 1.69
N SER A 21 6.11 12.06 1.63
CA SER A 21 5.46 11.53 0.43
C SER A 21 4.20 12.31 0.09
N ARG A 22 3.99 12.55 -1.19
CA ARG A 22 2.75 13.11 -1.74
C ARG A 22 1.73 12.00 -2.02
N PRO A 23 0.44 12.34 -2.16
CA PRO A 23 -0.56 11.39 -2.63
C PRO A 23 -0.20 10.82 -4.02
N PRO A 24 -0.56 9.55 -4.30
CA PRO A 24 -0.46 8.96 -5.63
C PRO A 24 -1.34 9.70 -6.64
N SER A 25 -0.89 9.71 -7.89
CA SER A 25 -1.71 10.11 -9.03
C SER A 25 -2.83 9.10 -9.29
N ALA A 26 -3.90 9.54 -9.95
CA ALA A 26 -5.01 8.67 -10.31
C ALA A 26 -4.58 7.46 -11.17
N GLN A 27 -3.58 7.64 -12.05
CA GLN A 27 -3.01 6.56 -12.84
C GLN A 27 -2.27 5.55 -11.96
N ALA A 28 -1.42 6.01 -11.03
CA ALA A 28 -0.71 5.14 -10.11
C ALA A 28 -1.68 4.33 -9.22
N VAL A 29 -2.75 4.97 -8.73
CA VAL A 29 -3.82 4.27 -8.00
C VAL A 29 -4.42 3.17 -8.88
N LYS A 30 -4.80 3.49 -10.12
CA LYS A 30 -5.40 2.52 -11.04
C LYS A 30 -4.48 1.32 -11.31
N GLU A 31 -3.19 1.56 -11.55
CA GLU A 31 -2.21 0.50 -11.77
C GLU A 31 -1.97 -0.33 -10.50
N GLY A 32 -1.84 0.33 -9.34
CA GLY A 32 -1.64 -0.34 -8.05
C GLY A 32 -2.84 -1.19 -7.62
N ILE A 33 -4.07 -0.70 -7.81
CA ILE A 33 -5.28 -1.48 -7.53
C ILE A 33 -5.33 -2.74 -8.40
N ARG A 34 -5.04 -2.63 -9.70
CA ARG A 34 -4.99 -3.80 -10.60
C ARG A 34 -3.93 -4.80 -10.16
N LYS A 35 -2.75 -4.31 -9.81
CA LYS A 35 -1.65 -5.15 -9.32
C LYS A 35 -2.02 -5.85 -8.01
N GLY A 36 -2.50 -5.12 -7.02
CA GLY A 36 -2.93 -5.67 -5.74
C GLY A 36 -4.05 -6.70 -5.88
N ALA A 37 -5.06 -6.40 -6.71
CA ALA A 37 -6.15 -7.34 -7.01
C ALA A 37 -5.62 -8.65 -7.59
N ALA A 38 -4.65 -8.59 -8.51
CA ALA A 38 -4.01 -9.78 -9.06
C ALA A 38 -3.19 -10.56 -8.01
N GLU A 39 -2.45 -9.87 -7.15
CA GLU A 39 -1.63 -10.48 -6.09
C GLU A 39 -2.48 -11.30 -5.11
N VAL A 40 -3.65 -10.80 -4.72
CA VAL A 40 -4.59 -11.51 -3.82
C VAL A 40 -5.67 -12.28 -4.57
N LYS A 41 -5.54 -12.41 -5.90
CA LYS A 41 -6.40 -13.21 -6.79
C LYS A 41 -7.88 -12.84 -6.73
N LEU A 42 -8.19 -11.54 -6.61
CA LEU A 42 -9.55 -11.06 -6.79
C LEU A 42 -9.95 -11.23 -8.25
N SER A 43 -11.14 -11.77 -8.47
CA SER A 43 -11.72 -11.98 -9.79
C SER A 43 -13.04 -11.22 -9.94
N GLY A 44 -13.44 -10.94 -11.17
CA GLY A 44 -14.69 -10.23 -11.47
C GLY A 44 -14.62 -8.73 -11.20
N GLY A 45 -15.77 -8.14 -10.86
CA GLY A 45 -15.89 -6.71 -10.57
C GLY A 45 -15.10 -6.34 -9.30
N LEU A 46 -14.47 -5.16 -9.33
CA LEU A 46 -13.74 -4.60 -8.20
C LEU A 46 -14.42 -3.31 -7.74
N GLU A 47 -14.31 -3.01 -6.44
CA GLU A 47 -14.67 -1.73 -5.85
C GLU A 47 -13.48 -1.16 -5.08
N THR A 48 -13.37 0.17 -5.08
CA THR A 48 -12.32 0.90 -4.37
C THR A 48 -12.91 2.01 -3.51
N SER A 49 -12.15 2.48 -2.52
CA SER A 49 -12.41 3.75 -1.82
C SER A 49 -11.60 4.89 -2.44
N ALA A 50 -11.80 6.10 -1.91
CA ALA A 50 -10.86 7.19 -2.10
C ALA A 50 -9.49 6.89 -1.44
N VAL A 51 -8.45 7.56 -1.90
CA VAL A 51 -7.10 7.50 -1.32
C VAL A 51 -7.06 8.28 -0.01
N ARG A 52 -6.46 7.70 1.02
CA ARG A 52 -6.28 8.28 2.36
C ARG A 52 -4.84 8.12 2.84
N TYR A 53 -4.45 8.92 3.83
CA TYR A 53 -3.16 8.77 4.50
C TYR A 53 -3.15 7.49 5.33
N ALA A 54 -2.01 6.79 5.35
CA ALA A 54 -1.79 5.61 6.15
C ALA A 54 -0.91 5.94 7.35
N ASP A 55 -1.45 5.77 8.56
CA ASP A 55 -0.64 5.84 9.79
C ASP A 55 0.24 4.59 9.98
N HIS A 56 -0.16 3.48 9.34
CA HIS A 56 0.48 2.18 9.44
C HIS A 56 0.47 1.48 8.08
N GLY A 57 1.44 0.60 7.86
CA GLY A 57 1.55 -0.23 6.67
C GLY A 57 2.81 0.07 5.86
N PRO A 58 2.96 -0.55 4.68
CA PRO A 58 4.17 -0.46 3.86
C PRO A 58 4.29 0.84 3.04
N GLY A 59 3.28 1.72 3.07
CA GLY A 59 3.29 3.01 2.38
C GLY A 59 2.54 4.09 3.17
N SER A 60 2.75 5.34 2.78
CA SER A 60 2.22 6.54 3.43
C SER A 60 0.79 6.87 3.01
N TYR A 61 0.31 6.28 1.91
CA TYR A 61 -1.07 6.40 1.44
C TYR A 61 -1.64 5.04 1.12
N PHE A 62 -2.96 4.92 1.18
CA PHE A 62 -3.65 3.70 0.76
C PHE A 62 -5.02 3.96 0.17
N ALA A 63 -5.50 3.01 -0.62
CA ALA A 63 -6.89 2.90 -1.03
C ALA A 63 -7.41 1.50 -0.66
N CYS A 64 -8.67 1.43 -0.25
CA CYS A 64 -9.31 0.16 0.06
C CYS A 64 -9.74 -0.54 -1.24
N LEU A 65 -9.70 -1.87 -1.23
CA LEU A 65 -10.03 -2.72 -2.37
C LEU A 65 -10.89 -3.91 -1.90
N ARG A 66 -11.92 -4.25 -2.67
CA ARG A 66 -12.70 -5.50 -2.51
C ARG A 66 -13.31 -5.97 -3.83
N GLN A 67 -13.82 -7.20 -3.86
CA GLN A 67 -14.68 -7.68 -4.94
C GLN A 67 -16.10 -7.10 -4.84
N SER A 68 -16.70 -6.81 -5.99
CA SER A 68 -18.08 -6.30 -6.13
C SER A 68 -19.15 -7.39 -5.97
N ASP A 69 -18.79 -8.68 -5.99
CA ASP A 69 -19.75 -9.79 -6.05
C ASP A 69 -20.54 -9.98 -4.72
N PRO A 70 -21.88 -9.85 -4.73
CA PRO A 70 -22.74 -10.00 -3.55
C PRO A 70 -22.92 -11.44 -3.06
N SER A 71 -22.55 -12.44 -3.86
CA SER A 71 -22.66 -13.85 -3.48
C SER A 71 -21.54 -14.32 -2.54
N ALA A 72 -20.45 -13.56 -2.42
CA ALA A 72 -19.37 -13.85 -1.51
C ALA A 72 -19.84 -13.63 -0.05
N SER A 73 -20.04 -14.73 0.69
CA SER A 73 -20.48 -14.74 2.09
C SER A 73 -19.57 -13.94 3.04
N ARG A 74 -18.31 -13.73 2.64
CA ARG A 74 -17.42 -12.69 3.16
C ARG A 74 -16.76 -11.99 1.98
N ARG A 75 -16.84 -10.66 1.96
CA ARG A 75 -16.09 -9.81 1.02
C ARG A 75 -14.84 -9.32 1.75
N PRO A 76 -13.71 -10.05 1.66
CA PRO A 76 -12.48 -9.56 2.28
C PRO A 76 -12.15 -8.18 1.71
N THR A 77 -11.90 -7.24 2.61
CA THR A 77 -11.39 -5.92 2.28
C THR A 77 -9.88 -5.95 2.39
N TYR A 78 -9.23 -5.21 1.50
CA TYR A 78 -7.79 -5.08 1.44
C TYR A 78 -7.41 -3.61 1.41
N SER A 79 -6.19 -3.31 1.84
CA SER A 79 -5.58 -1.99 1.70
C SER A 79 -4.41 -2.08 0.74
N VAL A 80 -4.43 -1.22 -0.27
CA VAL A 80 -3.40 -1.12 -1.31
C VAL A 80 -2.59 0.14 -1.03
N PHE A 81 -1.29 -0.02 -0.81
CA PHE A 81 -0.40 1.02 -0.29
C PHE A 81 0.47 1.67 -1.36
N PHE A 82 0.77 2.94 -1.15
CA PHE A 82 1.52 3.80 -2.05
C PHE A 82 2.46 4.73 -1.27
N ASP A 83 3.63 4.99 -1.86
CA ASP A 83 4.44 6.19 -1.58
C ASP A 83 4.61 6.94 -2.90
N ASP A 84 4.10 8.16 -2.97
CA ASP A 84 3.99 8.90 -4.23
C ASP A 84 3.26 8.03 -5.29
N ASP A 85 3.82 7.86 -6.48
CA ASP A 85 3.27 6.98 -7.52
C ASP A 85 3.76 5.51 -7.42
N THR A 86 4.47 5.15 -6.35
CA THR A 86 5.07 3.82 -6.20
C THR A 86 4.15 2.90 -5.41
N TYR A 87 3.73 1.79 -6.02
CA TYR A 87 3.05 0.70 -5.33
C TYR A 87 3.96 0.07 -4.25
N LYS A 88 3.47 -0.03 -3.03
CA LYS A 88 4.22 -0.56 -1.87
C LYS A 88 3.75 -1.94 -1.41
N GLY A 89 2.54 -2.34 -1.78
CA GLY A 89 2.01 -3.65 -1.43
C GLY A 89 0.51 -3.65 -1.19
N ILE A 90 -0.02 -4.83 -0.90
CA ILE A 90 -1.41 -5.07 -0.51
C ILE A 90 -1.42 -5.94 0.76
N GLN A 91 -2.36 -5.67 1.66
CA GLN A 91 -2.62 -6.53 2.81
C GLN A 91 -4.13 -6.60 3.11
N SER A 92 -4.54 -7.66 3.80
CA SER A 92 -5.91 -7.74 4.33
C SER A 92 -6.17 -6.57 5.27
N SER A 93 -7.33 -5.93 5.11
CA SER A 93 -7.60 -4.75 5.87
C SER A 93 -7.85 -5.07 7.34
N VAL A 94 -7.22 -4.29 8.22
CA VAL A 94 -7.43 -4.37 9.68
C VAL A 94 -8.28 -3.19 10.13
N ILE A 95 -8.87 -3.30 11.33
CA ILE A 95 -9.79 -2.29 11.90
C ILE A 95 -9.23 -0.86 11.81
N SER A 96 -7.92 -0.69 11.98
CA SER A 96 -7.23 0.61 11.92
C SER A 96 -7.38 1.33 10.57
N GLU A 97 -7.53 0.60 9.48
CA GLU A 97 -7.72 1.17 8.14
C GLU A 97 -9.20 1.45 7.85
N ALA A 98 -10.09 0.86 8.65
CA ALA A 98 -11.55 1.05 8.60
C ALA A 98 -12.19 0.86 7.21
N CYS A 99 -11.59 0.04 6.32
CA CYS A 99 -12.08 -0.12 4.96
C CYS A 99 -13.54 -0.59 4.88
N GLU A 100 -14.00 -1.37 5.85
CA GLU A 100 -15.39 -1.86 5.90
C GLU A 100 -16.44 -0.74 5.96
N ALA A 101 -16.08 0.43 6.51
CA ALA A 101 -16.97 1.57 6.69
C ALA A 101 -16.89 2.62 5.55
N GLU A 102 -15.97 2.44 4.59
CA GLU A 102 -15.75 3.41 3.53
C GLU A 102 -16.87 3.42 2.47
N PRO A 103 -17.11 4.56 1.81
CA PRO A 103 -17.93 4.59 0.61
C PRO A 103 -17.20 3.89 -0.55
N TRP A 104 -17.83 2.85 -1.07
CA TRP A 104 -17.28 2.03 -2.15
C TRP A 104 -17.78 2.51 -3.51
N VAL A 105 -16.87 2.62 -4.48
CA VAL A 105 -17.20 2.93 -5.87
C VAL A 105 -16.69 1.85 -6.81
N PRO A 106 -17.43 1.52 -7.89
CA PRO A 106 -16.94 0.59 -8.90
C PRO A 106 -15.59 1.02 -9.48
N PHE A 107 -14.67 0.08 -9.57
CA PHE A 107 -13.36 0.29 -10.16
C PHE A 107 -13.39 -0.03 -11.67
N ASN A 108 -13.00 0.94 -12.50
CA ASN A 108 -13.05 0.88 -13.97
C ASN A 108 -11.67 1.18 -14.59
#